data_AF-A0A9X1D587-F1
#
_entry.id   AF-A0A9X1D587-F1
#
_cell.length_a   1.000
_cell.length_b   1.000
_cell.length_c   1.000
_cell.angle_alpha   90.00
_cell.angle_beta   90.00
_cell.angle_gamma   90.00
#
_symmetry.space_group_name_H-M   'P 1'
#
loop_
_entity.id
_entity.type
_entity.pdbx_description
1 polymer ?
#
loop_
_entity_poly.entity_id
_entity_poly.type
_entity_poly.pdbx_seq_one_letter_code
_entity_poly.pdbx_strand_id
1 'polypeptide(L)' 'MKPISSILAEDETTRWKLVFNMDKRHVYVGTGRPPYKRLSIDELLASEPRDTLQRQARDKLMSKILDAICMLG' A
#
# COMPACT_ATOMS: atom_id res chain seq x y z
N MET A 1 8.43 -20.03 8.23
CA MET A 1 8.04 -19.68 6.85
C MET A 1 8.38 -18.22 6.59
N LYS A 2 8.87 -17.87 5.38
CA LYS A 2 9.01 -16.46 4.99
C LYS A 2 7.60 -15.88 4.78
N PRO A 3 7.32 -14.66 5.26
CA PRO A 3 6.01 -14.09 5.10
C PRO A 3 5.68 -13.89 3.62
N ILE A 4 4.46 -14.21 3.21
CA ILE A 4 4.02 -14.00 1.83
C ILE A 4 3.63 -12.53 1.70
N SER A 5 4.43 -11.78 0.95
CA SER A 5 4.21 -10.36 0.70
C SER A 5 4.15 -10.07 -0.80
N SER A 6 3.18 -9.24 -1.21
CA SER A 6 3.05 -8.77 -2.58
C SER A 6 3.25 -7.26 -2.65
N ILE A 7 3.98 -6.78 -3.66
CA ILE A 7 4.10 -5.35 -3.94
C ILE A 7 2.82 -4.94 -4.65
N LEU A 8 2.02 -4.09 -4.01
CA LEU A 8 0.80 -3.57 -4.62
C LEU A 8 1.15 -2.40 -5.54
N ALA A 9 2.01 -1.48 -5.11
CA ALA A 9 2.43 -0.34 -5.91
C ALA A 9 3.88 0.07 -5.56
N GLU A 10 4.59 0.62 -6.53
CA GLU A 10 5.88 1.27 -6.34
C GLU A 10 6.05 2.44 -7.30
N ASP A 11 6.84 3.43 -6.88
CA ASP A 11 7.28 4.53 -7.72
C ASP A 11 8.80 4.63 -7.59
N GLU A 12 9.50 4.40 -8.70
CA GLU A 12 10.97 4.41 -8.75
C GLU A 12 11.57 5.82 -8.61
N THR A 13 10.81 6.84 -9.00
CA THR A 13 11.24 8.25 -8.96
C THR A 13 11.26 8.75 -7.52
N THR A 14 10.18 8.49 -6.80
CA THR A 14 10.03 8.88 -5.38
C THR A 14 10.49 7.78 -4.41
N ARG A 15 10.91 6.63 -4.96
CA ARG A 15 11.41 5.44 -4.27
C ARG A 15 10.45 4.83 -3.24
N TRP A 16 9.15 5.15 -3.24
CA TRP A 16 8.24 4.54 -2.27
C TRP A 16 7.62 3.24 -2.77
N LYS A 17 7.23 2.39 -1.81
CA LYS A 17 6.54 1.12 -2.06
C LYS A 17 5.35 0.96 -1.14
N LEU A 18 4.26 0.38 -1.65
CA LEU A 18 3.13 -0.15 -0.90
C LEU A 18 3.17 -1.68 -1.01
N VAL A 19 3.36 -2.34 0.12
CA VAL A 19 3.49 -3.80 0.21
C VAL A 19 2.36 -4.34 1.07
N PHE A 20 1.66 -5.36 0.58
CA PHE A 20 0.68 -6.11 1.35
C PHE A 20 1.30 -7.40 1.90
N ASN A 21 1.23 -7.57 3.22
CA ASN A 21 1.60 -8.81 3.88
C ASN A 21 0.32 -9.64 4.10
N MET A 22 0.22 -10.77 3.40
CA MET A 22 -0.98 -11.61 3.41
C MET A 22 -1.18 -12.28 4.77
N ASP A 23 -0.11 -12.78 5.39
CA ASP A 23 -0.19 -13.52 6.66
C ASP A 23 -0.72 -12.63 7.79
N LYS A 24 -0.28 -11.37 7.81
CA LYS A 24 -0.66 -10.41 8.85
C LYS A 24 -1.86 -9.58 8.47
N ARG A 25 -2.32 -9.61 7.21
CA ARG A 25 -3.35 -8.70 6.67
C ARG A 25 -3.02 -7.22 6.91
N HIS A 26 -1.75 -6.85 6.76
CA HIS A 26 -1.25 -5.49 6.97
C HIS A 26 -0.64 -4.92 5.69
N VAL A 27 -0.65 -3.59 5.59
CA VAL A 27 0.04 -2.85 4.54
C VAL A 27 1.27 -2.14 5.11
N TYR A 28 2.31 -2.05 4.29
CA TYR A 28 3.55 -1.37 4.63
C TYR A 28 3.80 -0.31 3.57
N VAL A 29 4.10 0.90 4.01
CA VAL A 29 4.40 2.04 3.13
C VAL A 29 5.73 2.66 3.54
N GLY A 30 6.63 2.93 2.59
CA GLY A 30 7.86 3.64 2.89
C GLY A 30 8.79 3.82 1.70
N THR A 31 9.84 4.63 1.87
CA THR A 31 10.75 5.07 0.83
C THR A 31 12.03 4.22 0.78
N GLY A 32 12.09 3.26 -0.15
CA GLY A 32 13.31 2.69 -0.73
C GLY A 32 14.18 1.81 0.16
N ARG A 33 14.18 2.01 1.48
CA ARG A 33 14.93 1.23 2.46
C ARG A 33 14.09 1.05 3.73
N PRO A 34 14.06 -0.16 4.31
CA PRO A 34 13.47 -0.40 5.62
C PRO A 34 14.05 0.54 6.70
N PRO A 35 13.29 0.87 7.76
CA PRO A 35 11.98 0.29 8.10
C PRO A 35 10.82 0.98 7.36
N TYR A 36 9.99 0.18 6.69
CA TYR A 36 8.71 0.67 6.17
C TYR A 36 7.77 0.98 7.34
N LYS A 37 6.96 2.04 7.20
CA LYS A 37 5.89 2.35 8.14
C LYS A 37 4.80 1.29 7.99
N ARG A 38 4.54 0.57 9.08
CA ARG A 38 3.41 -0.36 9.16
C ARG A 38 2.13 0.46 9.29
N LEU A 39 1.13 0.13 8.49
CA LEU A 39 -0.22 0.66 8.57
C LEU A 39 -1.22 -0.51 8.50
N SER A 40 -2.28 -0.47 9.27
CA SER A 40 -3.44 -1.31 8.99
C SER A 40 -4.15 -0.84 7.71
N ILE A 41 -4.98 -1.69 7.11
CA ILE A 41 -5.81 -1.28 5.97
C ILE A 41 -6.75 -0.14 6.39
N ASP A 42 -7.34 -0.22 7.58
CA ASP A 42 -8.24 0.82 8.10
C ASP A 42 -7.50 2.15 8.29
N GLU A 43 -6.27 2.11 8.80
CA GLU A 43 -5.44 3.32 8.88
C GLU A 43 -5.12 3.88 7.50
N LEU A 44 -4.81 3.04 6.51
CA LEU A 44 -4.53 3.49 5.15
C LEU A 44 -5.77 4.10 4.48
N LEU A 45 -6.95 3.52 4.72
CA LEU A 45 -8.24 3.94 4.18
C LEU A 45 -8.95 5.01 5.02
N ALA A 46 -8.34 5.49 6.09
CA ALA A 46 -8.89 6.57 6.91
C ALA A 46 -9.24 7.80 6.04
N SER A 47 -10.30 8.51 6.42
CA SER A 47 -10.83 9.67 5.69
C SER A 47 -9.76 10.75 5.49
N GLU A 48 -8.95 10.99 6.52
CA GLU A 48 -7.82 11.93 6.49
C GLU A 48 -6.47 11.19 6.51
N PRO A 49 -5.67 11.26 5.44
CA PRO A 49 -4.33 10.70 5.43
C PRO A 49 -3.40 11.56 6.30
N ARG A 50 -2.58 10.91 7.14
CA ARG A 50 -1.69 11.61 8.09
C ARG A 50 -0.54 12.34 7.40
N ASP A 51 -0.13 11.87 6.22
CA ASP A 51 0.98 12.44 5.46
C ASP A 51 0.81 12.23 3.94
N THR A 52 1.65 12.90 3.15
CA THR A 52 1.63 12.83 1.67
C THR A 52 1.84 11.41 1.16
N LEU A 53 2.70 10.63 1.83
CA LEU A 53 3.04 9.27 1.41
C LEU A 53 1.86 8.31 1.63
N GLN A 54 1.17 8.44 2.76
CA GLN A 54 -0.06 7.70 3.04
C GLN A 54 -1.15 8.05 2.02
N ARG A 55 -1.30 9.34 1.67
CA ARG A 55 -2.24 9.77 0.63
C ARG A 55 -1.94 9.10 -0.72
N GLN A 56 -0.69 9.15 -1.17
CA GLN A 56 -0.26 8.52 -2.43
C GLN A 56 -0.50 7.00 -2.42
N ALA A 57 -0.16 6.33 -1.32
CA ALA A 57 -0.38 4.90 -1.17
C ALA A 57 -1.87 4.54 -1.18
N ARG A 58 -2.71 5.32 -0.49
CA ARG A 58 -4.17 5.15 -0.49
C ARG A 58 -4.74 5.30 -1.89
N ASP A 59 -4.42 6.40 -2.56
CA ASP A 59 -4.98 6.71 -3.88
C ASP A 59 -4.56 5.65 -4.92
N LYS A 60 -3.32 5.13 -4.85
CA LYS A 60 -2.88 4.00 -5.68
C LYS A 60 -3.55 2.67 -5.33
N LEU A 61 -3.80 2.40 -4.06
CA LEU A 61 -4.55 1.22 -3.65
C LEU A 61 -5.98 1.27 -4.20
N MET A 62 -6.66 2.41 -4.06
CA MET A 62 -8.02 2.61 -4.56
C MET A 62 -8.09 2.46 -6.09
N SER A 63 -7.13 3.03 -6.82
CA SER A 63 -7.02 2.83 -8.28
C SER A 63 -6.94 1.34 -8.64
N LYS A 64 -6.09 0.57 -7.95
CA LYS A 64 -5.94 -0.87 -8.21
C LYS A 64 -7.18 -1.68 -7.88
N ILE A 65 -7.89 -1.31 -6.82
CA ILE A 65 -9.17 -1.93 -6.47
C ILE A 65 -10.20 -1.64 -7.57
N LEU A 66 -10.30 -0.39 -8.03
CA LEU A 66 -11.19 -0.01 -9.13
C LEU A 66 -10.85 -0.76 -10.42
N ASP A 67 -9.57 -0.81 -10.80
CA ASP A 67 -9.12 -1.53 -11.99
C ASP A 67 -9.49 -3.02 -11.91
N ALA A 68 -9.30 -3.65 -10.75
CA ALA A 68 -9.66 -5.05 -10.54
C ALA A 68 -11.16 -5.29 -10.61
N ILE A 69 -11.98 -4.39 -10.05
CA ILE A 69 -13.45 -4.47 -10.13
C ILE A 69 -13.91 -4.32 -11.59
N CYS A 70 -13.37 -3.33 -12.31
CA CYS A 70 -13.72 -3.07 -13.71
C CYS A 70 -13.29 -4.21 -14.65
N MET A 71 -12.22 -4.95 -14.34
CA MET A 71 -11.79 -6.12 -15.11
C MET A 71 -12.60 -7.39 -14.83
N LEU A 72 -13.37 -7.42 -13.74
CA LEU A 72 -14.23 -8.54 -13.34
C LEU A 72 -15.70 -8.31 -13.70
N GLY A 73 -16.05 -7.10 -14.15
CA GLY A 73 -17.40 -6.69 -14.55
C GLY A 73 -17.69 -6.87 -16.03
#